data_AF-A0A3P1ZZE7-F1
#
_entry.id   AF-A0A3P1ZZE7-F1
#
_cell.length_a   1.000
_cell.length_b   1.000
_cell.length_c   1.000
_cell.angle_alpha   90.00
_cell.angle_beta   90.00
_cell.angle_gamma   90.00
#
_symmetry.space_group_name_H-M   'P 1'
#
loop_
_entity.id
_entity.type
_entity.pdbx_description
1 polymer ?
#
loop_
_entity_poly.entity_id
_entity_poly.type
_entity_poly.pdbx_seq_one_letter_code
_entity_poly.pdbx_strand_id
1 'polypeptide(L)'
;MHSSTPQPESAQCSPLAVSASVVDAALDKFAALLADADYVQELEILKVGRMHFLRRRQMITELTGLYMALWRLALGRSFPQDAHRMFEMFLERYGRENPGRRSAHVLERAREYWSMLAPQGDADFSPVARHLTSFSTRDAAHAKSMDLKLVLHIRKFYNLIFERLI
;
A
#
# COMPACT_ATOMS: atom_id res chain seq x y z
N MET A 1 -45.68 17.54 -43.93
CA MET A 1 -44.99 18.46 -43.00
C MET A 1 -45.72 18.31 -41.66
N HIS A 2 -45.25 17.56 -40.67
CA HIS A 2 -43.95 17.68 -40.02
C HIS A 2 -43.48 16.32 -39.50
N SER A 3 -42.19 16.08 -39.67
CA SER A 3 -41.45 14.88 -39.29
C SER A 3 -41.38 14.74 -37.77
N SER A 4 -41.59 13.51 -37.28
CA SER A 4 -41.25 13.10 -35.92
C SER A 4 -39.72 13.03 -35.78
N THR A 5 -39.15 13.92 -34.98
CA THR A 5 -37.77 13.83 -34.52
C THR A 5 -37.73 12.97 -33.25
N PRO A 6 -37.01 11.84 -33.20
CA PRO A 6 -36.65 11.22 -31.93
C PRO A 6 -35.39 11.92 -31.40
N GLN A 7 -35.51 12.51 -30.23
CA GLN A 7 -34.41 13.12 -29.49
C GLN A 7 -33.56 12.00 -28.84
N PRO A 8 -32.23 11.94 -29.06
CA PRO A 8 -31.36 10.96 -28.41
C PRO A 8 -30.84 11.47 -27.05
N GLU A 9 -30.21 10.56 -26.32
CA GLU A 9 -29.32 10.82 -25.19
C GLU A 9 -29.92 11.36 -23.89
N SER A 10 -30.42 10.44 -23.08
CA SER A 10 -29.98 10.37 -21.69
C SER A 10 -29.11 9.13 -21.53
N ALA A 11 -27.90 9.19 -22.11
CA ALA A 11 -26.81 8.32 -21.70
C ALA A 11 -26.58 8.58 -20.20
N GLN A 12 -27.12 7.69 -19.38
CA GLN A 12 -26.78 7.58 -17.98
C GLN A 12 -25.27 7.30 -17.92
N CYS A 13 -24.47 8.36 -17.84
CA CYS A 13 -23.08 8.25 -17.43
C CYS A 13 -23.08 8.02 -15.92
N SER A 14 -23.56 6.83 -15.52
CA SER A 14 -23.21 6.29 -14.22
C SER A 14 -21.69 6.07 -14.25
N PRO A 15 -20.94 6.51 -13.22
CA PRO A 15 -19.54 6.15 -13.13
C PRO A 15 -19.50 4.63 -13.17
N LEU A 16 -18.86 4.07 -14.20
CA LEU A 16 -18.73 2.62 -14.37
C LEU A 16 -17.94 2.11 -13.17
N ALA A 17 -18.67 1.62 -12.15
CA ALA A 17 -18.07 0.91 -11.03
C ALA A 17 -17.19 -0.20 -11.59
N VAL A 18 -15.96 -0.30 -11.08
CA VAL A 18 -15.01 -1.32 -11.53
C VAL A 18 -15.67 -2.69 -11.40
N SER A 19 -15.64 -3.49 -12.48
CA SER A 19 -16.28 -4.81 -12.47
C SER A 19 -15.68 -5.70 -11.37
N ALA A 20 -16.49 -6.59 -10.77
CA ALA A 20 -16.03 -7.51 -9.74
C ALA A 20 -14.79 -8.32 -10.18
N SER A 21 -14.74 -8.73 -11.45
CA SER A 21 -13.60 -9.46 -12.01
C SER A 21 -12.27 -8.68 -11.98
N VAL A 22 -12.32 -7.36 -12.19
CA VAL A 22 -11.14 -6.49 -12.13
C VAL A 22 -10.72 -6.26 -10.69
N VAL A 23 -11.68 -6.14 -9.78
CA VAL A 23 -11.41 -6.05 -8.34
C VAL A 23 -10.70 -7.32 -7.86
N ASP A 24 -11.23 -8.49 -8.15
CA ASP A 24 -10.64 -9.77 -7.75
C ASP A 24 -9.24 -9.96 -8.33
N ALA A 25 -9.04 -9.63 -9.62
CA ALA A 25 -7.73 -9.69 -10.25
C ALA A 25 -6.71 -8.76 -9.56
N ALA A 26 -7.09 -7.53 -9.21
CA ALA A 26 -6.21 -6.60 -8.50
C ALA A 26 -5.86 -7.09 -7.08
N LEU A 27 -6.83 -7.69 -6.37
CA LEU A 27 -6.63 -8.29 -5.06
C LEU A 27 -5.65 -9.47 -5.13
N ASP A 28 -5.83 -10.38 -6.10
CA ASP A 28 -4.98 -11.55 -6.30
C ASP A 28 -3.56 -11.17 -6.70
N LYS A 29 -3.41 -10.24 -7.65
CA LYS A 29 -2.10 -9.72 -8.06
C LYS A 29 -1.33 -9.13 -6.87
N PHE A 30 -2.00 -8.34 -6.03
CA PHE A 30 -1.35 -7.75 -4.86
C PHE A 30 -1.06 -8.79 -3.77
N ALA A 31 -1.96 -9.75 -3.53
CA ALA A 31 -1.73 -10.84 -2.59
C ALA A 31 -0.48 -11.65 -2.96
N ALA A 32 -0.30 -11.97 -4.25
CA ALA A 32 0.88 -12.66 -4.75
C ALA A 32 2.16 -11.83 -4.54
N LEU A 33 2.12 -10.53 -4.90
CA LEU A 33 3.25 -9.62 -4.69
C LEU A 33 3.62 -9.50 -3.21
N LEU A 34 2.64 -9.46 -2.31
CA LEU A 34 2.89 -9.37 -0.87
C LEU A 34 3.47 -10.68 -0.32
N ALA A 35 3.03 -11.83 -0.82
CA ALA A 35 3.55 -13.14 -0.43
C ALA A 35 5.02 -13.34 -0.85
N ASP A 36 5.42 -12.77 -1.98
CA ASP A 36 6.78 -12.86 -2.54
C ASP A 36 7.77 -11.83 -1.94
N ALA A 37 7.32 -10.95 -1.04
CA ALA A 37 8.18 -9.90 -0.47
C ALA A 37 9.27 -10.48 0.46
N ASP A 38 10.55 -10.26 0.12
CA ASP A 38 11.69 -10.83 0.87
C ASP A 38 12.28 -9.91 1.97
N TYR A 39 11.88 -8.64 2.03
CA TYR A 39 12.25 -7.60 3.01
C TYR A 39 13.75 -7.46 3.34
N VAL A 40 14.66 -8.11 2.59
CA VAL A 40 16.08 -8.19 2.95
C VAL A 40 16.70 -6.79 2.89
N GLN A 41 16.43 -6.07 1.82
CA GLN A 41 16.98 -4.75 1.56
C GLN A 41 16.51 -3.71 2.59
N GLU A 42 15.24 -3.71 2.96
CA GLU A 42 14.67 -2.82 3.98
C GLU A 42 15.28 -3.07 5.34
N LEU A 43 15.42 -4.34 5.72
CA LEU A 43 16.03 -4.71 7.00
C LEU A 43 17.52 -4.33 7.05
N GLU A 44 18.23 -4.40 5.93
CA GLU A 44 19.61 -3.89 5.81
C GLU A 44 19.69 -2.37 5.94
N ILE A 45 18.78 -1.63 5.29
CA ILE A 45 18.68 -0.17 5.41
C ILE A 45 18.40 0.20 6.87
N LEU A 46 17.46 -0.49 7.53
CA LEU A 46 17.10 -0.32 8.94
C LEU A 46 18.16 -0.84 9.92
N LYS A 47 19.28 -1.37 9.43
CA LYS A 47 20.37 -1.95 10.24
C LYS A 47 19.88 -3.05 11.19
N VAL A 48 18.90 -3.85 10.76
CA VAL A 48 18.38 -4.98 11.52
C VAL A 48 19.12 -6.25 11.12
N GLY A 49 20.13 -6.60 11.93
CA GLY A 49 20.95 -7.79 11.69
C GLY A 49 20.15 -9.11 11.70
N ARG A 50 20.70 -10.13 11.03
CA ARG A 50 20.07 -11.45 10.86
C ARG A 50 19.69 -12.15 12.17
N MET A 51 20.46 -11.92 13.24
CA MET A 51 20.23 -12.54 14.55
C MET A 51 19.21 -11.80 15.44
N HIS A 52 18.71 -10.62 15.03
CA HIS A 52 17.74 -9.85 15.81
C HIS A 52 16.30 -10.34 15.57
N PHE A 53 16.00 -11.62 15.82
CA PHE A 53 14.74 -12.27 15.42
C PHE A 53 13.47 -11.50 15.83
N LEU A 54 13.39 -11.02 17.07
CA LEU A 54 12.23 -10.26 17.54
C LEU A 54 12.08 -8.93 16.79
N ARG A 55 13.17 -8.19 16.61
CA ARG A 55 13.17 -6.91 15.88
C ARG A 55 12.92 -7.11 14.39
N ARG A 56 13.46 -8.18 13.78
CA ARG A 56 13.14 -8.57 12.41
C ARG A 56 11.65 -8.86 12.26
N ARG A 57 11.08 -9.65 13.17
CA ARG A 57 9.64 -9.95 13.16
C ARG A 57 8.80 -8.67 13.28
N GLN A 58 9.18 -7.76 14.18
CA GLN A 58 8.51 -6.47 14.33
C GLN A 58 8.60 -5.64 13.04
N MET A 59 9.79 -5.47 12.48
CA MET A 59 9.97 -4.67 11.26
C MET A 59 9.32 -5.29 10.03
N ILE A 60 9.27 -6.62 9.92
CA ILE A 60 8.49 -7.29 8.87
C ILE A 60 7.00 -6.94 9.03
N THR A 61 6.45 -6.93 10.24
CA THR A 61 5.05 -6.47 10.46
C THR A 61 4.85 -5.02 10.03
N GLU A 62 5.77 -4.12 10.39
CA GLU A 62 5.72 -2.70 9.97
C GLU A 62 5.76 -2.57 8.44
N LEU A 63 6.71 -3.23 7.79
CA LEU A 63 6.89 -3.18 6.34
C LEU A 63 5.72 -3.82 5.58
N THR A 64 5.15 -4.91 6.11
CA THR A 64 3.95 -5.55 5.52
C THR A 64 2.77 -4.57 5.55
N GLY A 65 2.54 -3.91 6.69
CA GLY A 65 1.48 -2.90 6.81
C GLY A 65 1.72 -1.72 5.86
N LEU A 66 2.97 -1.23 5.77
CA LEU A 66 3.32 -0.17 4.84
C LEU A 66 3.05 -0.56 3.38
N TYR A 67 3.42 -1.77 2.96
CA TYR A 67 3.17 -2.23 1.60
C TYR A 67 1.68 -2.22 1.24
N MET A 68 0.81 -2.63 2.18
CA MET A 68 -0.64 -2.52 1.99
C MET A 68 -1.09 -1.06 1.84
N ALA A 69 -0.53 -0.13 2.63
CA ALA A 69 -0.83 1.29 2.52
C ALA A 69 -0.34 1.91 1.19
N LEU A 70 0.83 1.48 0.69
CA LEU A 70 1.32 1.88 -0.63
C LEU A 70 0.44 1.35 -1.76
N TRP A 71 -0.10 0.14 -1.62
CA TRP A 71 -1.08 -0.38 -2.56
C TRP A 71 -2.38 0.42 -2.53
N ARG A 72 -2.87 0.83 -1.36
CA ARG A 72 -4.01 1.77 -1.27
C ARG A 72 -3.73 3.08 -2.00
N LEU A 73 -2.52 3.61 -1.91
CA LEU A 73 -2.11 4.82 -2.63
C LEU A 73 -2.14 4.60 -4.14
N ALA A 74 -1.60 3.46 -4.61
CA ALA A 74 -1.59 3.10 -6.03
C ALA A 74 -3.00 2.85 -6.60
N LEU A 75 -3.89 2.24 -5.80
CA LEU A 75 -5.31 2.12 -6.10
C LEU A 75 -5.98 3.50 -6.25
N GLY A 76 -5.65 4.47 -5.40
CA GLY A 76 -6.22 5.82 -5.47
C GLY A 76 -5.93 6.53 -6.79
N ARG A 77 -4.79 6.20 -7.42
CA ARG A 77 -4.40 6.75 -8.72
C ARG A 77 -5.04 6.01 -9.91
N SER A 78 -5.27 4.70 -9.77
CA SER A 78 -5.80 3.86 -10.87
C SER A 78 -7.32 3.74 -10.85
N PHE A 79 -7.91 3.70 -9.66
CA PHE A 79 -9.32 3.45 -9.39
C PHE A 79 -9.85 4.42 -8.32
N PRO A 80 -9.83 5.74 -8.53
CA PRO A 80 -10.10 6.74 -7.49
C PRO A 80 -11.45 6.56 -6.78
N GLN A 81 -12.47 6.05 -7.49
CA GLN A 81 -13.81 5.84 -6.94
C GLN A 81 -13.93 4.55 -6.10
N ASP A 82 -13.16 3.51 -6.44
CA ASP A 82 -13.24 2.19 -5.81
C ASP A 82 -12.08 1.89 -4.85
N ALA A 83 -11.03 2.73 -4.83
CA ALA A 83 -9.80 2.47 -4.10
C ALA A 83 -9.99 2.19 -2.61
N HIS A 84 -10.91 2.90 -1.94
CA HIS A 84 -11.22 2.62 -0.54
C HIS A 84 -11.87 1.25 -0.36
N ARG A 85 -12.89 0.95 -1.17
CA ARG A 85 -13.59 -0.33 -1.13
C ARG A 85 -12.65 -1.50 -1.41
N MET A 86 -11.85 -1.40 -2.47
CA MET A 86 -10.88 -2.43 -2.85
C MET A 86 -9.87 -2.69 -1.73
N PHE A 87 -9.43 -1.63 -1.04
CA PHE A 87 -8.53 -1.77 0.09
C PHE A 87 -9.17 -2.46 1.29
N GLU A 88 -10.38 -2.08 1.68
CA GLU A 88 -11.08 -2.76 2.77
C GLU A 88 -11.33 -4.23 2.46
N MET A 89 -11.75 -4.56 1.23
CA MET A 89 -11.91 -5.94 0.78
C MET A 89 -10.61 -6.75 0.90
N PHE A 90 -9.47 -6.15 0.58
CA PHE A 90 -8.17 -6.79 0.76
C PHE A 90 -7.84 -7.03 2.23
N LEU A 91 -8.04 -6.03 3.10
CA LEU A 91 -7.75 -6.16 4.53
C LEU A 91 -8.61 -7.26 5.17
N GLU A 92 -9.89 -7.33 4.82
CA GLU A 92 -10.80 -8.39 5.26
C GLU A 92 -10.35 -9.77 4.79
N ARG A 93 -10.02 -9.89 3.50
CA ARG A 93 -9.52 -11.14 2.90
C ARG A 93 -8.23 -11.60 3.56
N TYR A 94 -7.26 -10.70 3.71
CA TYR A 94 -5.97 -10.99 4.35
C TYR A 94 -6.16 -11.45 5.81
N GLY A 95 -7.03 -10.77 6.57
CA GLY A 95 -7.34 -11.13 7.95
C GLY A 95 -8.00 -12.51 8.08
N ARG A 96 -8.89 -12.86 7.15
CA ARG A 96 -9.54 -14.17 7.09
C ARG A 96 -8.55 -15.29 6.72
N GLU A 97 -7.67 -15.05 5.76
CA GLU A 97 -6.67 -16.03 5.30
C GLU A 97 -5.50 -16.21 6.28
N ASN A 98 -5.22 -15.20 7.10
CA ASN A 98 -4.13 -15.21 8.08
C ASN A 98 -4.68 -14.94 9.49
N PRO A 99 -5.35 -15.90 10.15
CA PRO A 99 -5.86 -15.68 11.50
C PRO A 99 -4.70 -15.56 12.51
N GLY A 100 -4.75 -14.54 13.37
CA GLY A 100 -3.82 -14.43 14.50
C GLY A 100 -3.46 -13.01 14.92
N ARG A 101 -2.70 -12.89 16.01
CA ARG A 101 -2.31 -11.58 16.56
C ARG A 101 -1.40 -10.80 15.61
N ARG A 102 -0.49 -11.47 14.90
CA ARG A 102 0.46 -10.81 14.00
C ARG A 102 -0.24 -10.15 12.81
N SER A 103 -1.16 -10.85 12.16
CA SER A 103 -1.93 -10.28 11.04
C SER A 103 -2.81 -9.13 11.50
N ALA A 104 -3.45 -9.22 12.67
CA ALA A 104 -4.17 -8.08 13.26
C ALA A 104 -3.27 -6.84 13.40
N HIS A 105 -2.02 -7.01 13.84
CA HIS A 105 -1.07 -5.90 13.92
C HIS A 105 -0.66 -5.39 12.53
N VAL A 106 -0.51 -6.27 11.52
CA VAL A 106 -0.26 -5.85 10.13
C VAL A 106 -1.41 -4.97 9.62
N LEU A 107 -2.66 -5.38 9.85
CA LEU A 107 -3.86 -4.64 9.43
C LEU A 107 -3.95 -3.27 10.13
N GLU A 108 -3.63 -3.20 11.42
CA GLU A 108 -3.54 -1.94 12.17
C GLU A 108 -2.46 -1.02 11.58
N ARG A 109 -1.25 -1.54 11.37
CA ARG A 109 -0.16 -0.81 10.73
C ARG A 109 -0.52 -0.31 9.33
N ALA A 110 -1.23 -1.10 8.53
CA ALA A 110 -1.68 -0.67 7.21
C ALA A 110 -2.55 0.60 7.26
N ARG A 111 -3.46 0.69 8.23
CA ARG A 111 -4.33 1.87 8.41
C ARG A 111 -3.56 3.09 8.94
N GLU A 112 -2.61 2.87 9.83
CA GLU A 112 -1.76 3.93 10.36
C GLU A 112 -0.84 4.51 9.29
N TYR A 113 -0.17 3.66 8.52
CA TYR A 113 0.67 4.09 7.41
C TYR A 113 -0.16 4.79 6.32
N TRP A 114 -1.39 4.33 6.06
CA TRP A 114 -2.29 5.06 5.17
C TRP A 114 -2.58 6.48 5.69
N SER A 115 -2.82 6.65 7.00
CA SER A 115 -3.04 7.97 7.60
C SER A 115 -1.83 8.90 7.44
N MET A 116 -0.61 8.36 7.41
CA MET A 116 0.62 9.14 7.15
C MET A 116 0.80 9.49 5.67
N LEU A 117 0.37 8.60 4.75
CA LEU A 117 0.52 8.77 3.31
C LEU A 117 -0.58 9.64 2.68
N ALA A 118 -1.82 9.51 3.15
CA ALA A 118 -2.99 10.14 2.54
C ALA A 118 -2.86 11.67 2.33
N PRO A 119 -2.26 12.45 3.25
CA PRO A 119 -2.14 13.89 3.05
C PRO A 119 -1.22 14.31 1.90
N GLN A 120 -0.15 13.56 1.64
CA GLN A 120 0.87 13.92 0.64
C GLN A 120 0.87 13.01 -0.59
N GLY A 121 0.15 11.90 -0.55
CA GLY A 121 0.09 10.94 -1.63
C GLY A 121 1.47 10.33 -1.95
N ASP A 122 1.83 10.30 -3.24
CA ASP A 122 3.12 9.81 -3.75
C ASP A 122 4.19 10.92 -3.89
N ALA A 123 3.86 12.14 -3.45
CA ALA A 123 4.79 13.27 -3.50
C ALA A 123 5.89 13.16 -2.44
N ASP A 124 5.55 12.74 -1.21
CA ASP A 124 6.50 12.66 -0.09
C ASP A 124 6.30 11.41 0.78
N PHE A 125 7.36 10.59 0.87
CA PHE A 125 7.42 9.41 1.74
C PHE A 125 8.23 9.64 3.02
N SER A 126 8.73 10.85 3.24
CA SER A 126 9.57 11.20 4.40
C SER A 126 8.91 10.94 5.75
N PRO A 127 7.60 11.21 5.96
CA PRO A 127 6.95 10.93 7.24
C PRO A 127 7.03 9.45 7.65
N VAL A 128 6.76 8.55 6.70
CA VAL A 128 6.77 7.10 6.94
C VAL A 128 8.19 6.59 7.10
N ALA A 129 9.13 7.06 6.27
CA ALA A 129 10.54 6.69 6.41
C ALA A 129 11.08 7.07 7.80
N ARG A 130 10.77 8.27 8.28
CA ARG A 130 11.15 8.75 9.61
C ARG A 130 10.51 7.93 10.73
N HIS A 131 9.26 7.51 10.56
CA HIS A 131 8.62 6.60 11.51
C HIS A 131 9.36 5.26 11.59
N LEU A 132 9.70 4.65 10.45
CA LEU A 132 10.44 3.39 10.40
C LEU A 132 11.87 3.50 10.98
N THR A 133 12.57 4.61 10.74
CA THR A 133 13.91 4.81 11.31
C THR A 133 13.89 5.11 12.80
N SER A 134 12.79 5.66 13.34
CA SER A 134 12.65 5.92 14.77
C SER A 134 12.80 4.67 15.65
N PHE A 135 12.51 3.48 15.10
CA PHE A 135 12.74 2.20 15.77
C PHE A 135 14.22 1.80 15.86
N SER A 136 15.12 2.53 15.19
CA SER A 136 16.48 2.05 14.90
C SER A 136 17.63 2.91 15.42
N THR A 137 17.47 4.23 15.57
CA THR A 137 18.61 5.13 15.80
C THR A 137 18.48 6.02 17.04
N ARG A 138 19.60 6.19 17.77
CA ARG A 138 19.80 7.27 18.76
C ARG A 138 20.67 8.43 18.22
N ASP A 139 21.29 8.28 17.05
CA ASP A 139 22.18 9.29 16.43
C ASP A 139 21.53 9.93 15.19
N ALA A 140 21.49 11.26 15.18
CA ALA A 140 20.81 12.09 14.19
C ALA A 140 21.47 12.08 12.80
N ALA A 141 22.80 11.93 12.70
CA ALA A 141 23.48 11.91 11.40
C ALA A 141 23.16 10.63 10.62
N HIS A 142 23.18 9.49 11.31
CA HIS A 142 22.83 8.19 10.75
C HIS A 142 21.34 8.09 10.41
N ALA A 143 20.47 8.69 11.22
CA ALA A 143 19.03 8.74 10.97
C ALA A 143 18.71 9.39 9.61
N LYS A 144 19.31 10.55 9.29
CA LYS A 144 19.08 11.23 8.01
C LYS A 144 19.47 10.40 6.78
N SER A 145 20.61 9.70 6.85
CA SER A 145 21.06 8.83 5.75
C SER A 145 20.12 7.63 5.57
N MET A 146 19.64 7.06 6.68
CA MET A 146 18.67 5.96 6.65
C MET A 146 17.30 6.41 6.13
N ASP A 147 16.82 7.57 6.56
CA ASP A 147 15.57 8.18 6.09
C ASP A 147 15.59 8.29 4.56
N LEU A 148 16.65 8.89 4.00
CA LEU A 148 16.76 9.06 2.55
C LEU A 148 16.76 7.72 1.82
N LYS A 149 17.53 6.73 2.30
CA LYS A 149 17.56 5.39 1.70
C LYS A 149 16.18 4.73 1.72
N LEU A 150 15.45 4.85 2.83
CA LEU A 150 14.08 4.33 2.92
C LEU A 150 13.12 5.06 1.99
N VAL A 151 13.17 6.40 1.92
CA VAL A 151 12.30 7.18 1.01
C VAL A 151 12.48 6.71 -0.44
N LEU A 152 13.72 6.54 -0.88
CA LEU A 152 14.03 6.08 -2.24
C LEU A 152 13.55 4.65 -2.47
N HIS A 153 13.75 3.77 -1.48
CA HIS A 153 13.30 2.38 -1.57
C HIS A 153 11.77 2.26 -1.59
N ILE A 154 11.08 3.01 -0.71
CA ILE A 154 9.62 3.10 -0.67
C ILE A 154 9.08 3.59 -2.02
N ARG A 155 9.69 4.65 -2.59
CA ARG A 155 9.29 5.15 -3.92
C ARG A 155 9.47 4.10 -5.01
N LYS A 156 10.60 3.38 -5.01
CA LYS A 156 10.84 2.28 -5.96
C LYS A 156 9.78 1.18 -5.83
N PHE A 157 9.44 0.79 -4.60
CA PHE A 157 8.45 -0.26 -4.37
C PHE A 157 7.02 0.19 -4.71
N TYR A 158 6.66 1.44 -4.41
CA TYR A 158 5.41 2.05 -4.85
C TYR A 158 5.24 1.98 -6.37
N ASN A 159 6.28 2.36 -7.13
CA ASN A 159 6.25 2.26 -8.59
C ASN A 159 6.06 0.82 -9.07
N LEU A 160 6.74 -0.15 -8.43
CA LEU A 160 6.56 -1.57 -8.75
C LEU A 160 5.14 -2.07 -8.47
N ILE A 161 4.53 -1.66 -7.35
CA ILE A 161 3.12 -1.98 -7.06
C ILE A 161 2.22 -1.37 -8.13
N PHE A 162 2.44 -0.10 -8.48
CA PHE A 162 1.64 0.63 -9.46
C PHE A 162 1.73 0.01 -10.85
N GLU A 163 2.93 -0.37 -11.30
CA GLU A 163 3.18 -1.04 -12.58
C GLU A 163 2.49 -2.41 -12.66
N ARG A 164 2.33 -3.12 -11.54
CA ARG A 164 1.67 -4.44 -11.52
C ARG A 164 0.16 -4.38 -11.33
N LEU A 165 -0.40 -3.22 -10.99
CA LEU A 165 -1.84 -3.05 -10.80
C LEU A 165 -2.63 -3.14 -12.12
N ILE A 166 -2.05 -2.58 -13.19
CA ILE A 166 -2.61 -2.53 -14.55
C ILE A 166 -2.07 -3.73 -15.33
#